data_AF-A0AAV1DKH9-F1
#
_entry.id   AF-A0AAV1DKH9-F1
#
_cell.length_a   1.000
_cell.length_b   1.000
_cell.length_c   1.000
_cell.angle_alpha   90.00
_cell.angle_beta   90.00
_cell.angle_gamma   90.00
#
_symmetry.space_group_name_H-M   'P 1'
#
loop_
_entity.id
_entity.type
_entity.pdbx_description
1 polymer ?
#
loop_
_entity_poly.entity_id
_entity_poly.type
_entity_poly.pdbx_seq_one_letter_code
_entity_poly.pdbx_strand_id
1 'polypeptide(L)'
;MEGSSLLLTSSSPSSRPYISSTKLPLRFFLYCSSPPPPPPPRLSLPRATTSATLLLNHQHHPNATPSSPSSSKEFLLPKIDKSGRFCSPRAARELALSILYAACLEGSDPVRLFEKRLNARWETGYEFDKESLVQYNPMSFGGPPVTASTAAEADQLLLLDQKESEIEAEVLAAPPKLVYSKLVLRFSRKLLVAVVDKWNDHIRVIDKVAPPNWKNDPAGRILELSILHLSMSEIAVLGTRHQIVINEAVDLAKRFCDGAAPRIINGCLRSFIKQFNSSVEAAPEESESSCS
;
A
#
# COMPACT_ATOMS: atom_id res chain seq x y z
N MET A 1 10.64 -69.01 0.39
CA MET A 1 11.21 -67.65 0.39
C MET A 1 10.09 -66.72 -0.05
N GLU A 2 9.09 -66.54 0.81
CA GLU A 2 9.00 -65.51 1.87
C GLU A 2 8.55 -64.16 1.29
N GLY A 3 7.41 -63.66 1.80
CA GLY A 3 6.82 -62.35 1.50
C GLY A 3 5.52 -62.48 0.70
N SER A 4 4.31 -62.18 1.20
CA SER A 4 3.99 -61.10 2.14
C SER A 4 2.71 -61.41 2.91
N SER A 5 2.77 -61.19 4.23
CA SER A 5 1.62 -61.20 5.11
C SER A 5 0.97 -59.81 5.16
N LEU A 6 -0.34 -59.85 5.39
CA LEU A 6 -1.31 -58.77 5.46
C LEU A 6 -1.02 -57.80 6.61
N LEU A 7 -1.52 -56.56 6.51
CA LEU A 7 -2.40 -55.98 7.54
C LEU A 7 -3.05 -54.68 7.03
N LEU A 8 -4.38 -54.75 6.87
CA LEU A 8 -5.31 -53.61 6.86
C LEU A 8 -5.32 -52.97 8.26
N THR A 9 -5.25 -51.65 8.34
CA THR A 9 -6.10 -50.89 9.29
C THR A 9 -6.45 -49.51 8.73
N SER A 10 -7.74 -49.22 8.85
CA SER A 10 -8.40 -47.94 8.64
C SER A 10 -8.22 -47.01 9.85
N SER A 11 -8.02 -45.71 9.63
CA SER A 11 -8.47 -44.69 10.59
C SER A 11 -8.60 -43.31 9.93
N SER A 12 -9.78 -42.75 10.16
CA SER A 12 -10.42 -41.52 9.67
C SER A 12 -9.64 -40.20 9.81
N PRO A 13 -10.08 -39.14 9.08
CA PRO A 13 -9.42 -37.83 9.06
C PRO A 13 -9.74 -37.00 10.30
N SER A 14 -8.70 -36.40 10.89
CA SER A 14 -8.83 -35.46 12.01
C SER A 14 -9.47 -34.15 11.54
N SER A 15 -10.65 -33.89 12.09
CA SER A 15 -11.42 -32.66 11.99
C SER A 15 -10.62 -31.44 12.45
N ARG A 16 -10.66 -30.34 11.68
CA ARG A 16 -10.38 -28.98 12.17
C ARG A 16 -11.67 -28.19 12.16
N PRO A 17 -11.91 -27.35 13.17
CA PRO A 17 -13.24 -26.87 13.49
C PRO A 17 -13.76 -25.89 12.46
N TYR A 18 -14.98 -26.17 12.02
CA TYR A 18 -15.84 -25.32 11.23
C TYR A 18 -16.26 -24.13 12.11
N ILE A 19 -15.58 -22.99 11.97
CA ILE A 19 -16.10 -21.74 12.50
C ILE A 19 -17.18 -21.27 11.52
N SER A 20 -18.41 -21.65 11.83
CA SER A 20 -19.61 -21.02 11.28
C SER A 20 -19.58 -19.56 11.69
N SER A 21 -19.18 -18.68 10.78
CA SER A 21 -19.35 -17.24 10.95
C SER A 21 -20.36 -16.75 9.92
N THR A 22 -21.44 -16.22 10.45
CA THR A 22 -22.61 -15.69 9.76
C THR A 22 -22.25 -14.75 8.63
N LYS A 23 -22.93 -14.91 7.49
CA LYS A 23 -22.93 -14.00 6.33
C LYS A 23 -23.00 -12.55 6.80
N LEU A 24 -21.89 -11.83 6.74
CA LEU A 24 -21.86 -10.37 6.93
C LEU A 24 -22.15 -9.73 5.57
N PRO A 25 -23.29 -9.05 5.39
CA PRO A 25 -23.54 -8.32 4.16
C PRO A 25 -22.63 -7.10 4.09
N LEU A 26 -22.25 -6.71 2.87
CA LEU A 26 -21.63 -5.42 2.55
C LEU A 26 -22.51 -4.25 3.06
N ARG A 27 -22.34 -3.89 4.33
CA ARG A 27 -22.83 -2.65 4.95
C ARG A 27 -21.81 -2.22 6.00
N PHE A 28 -20.66 -1.74 5.52
CA PHE A 28 -19.52 -1.38 6.38
C PHE A 28 -19.56 0.06 6.92
N PHE A 29 -20.66 0.79 6.71
CA PHE A 29 -20.85 2.09 7.34
C PHE A 29 -22.29 2.22 7.78
N LEU A 30 -22.54 2.06 9.09
CA LEU A 30 -23.58 2.74 9.86
C LEU A 30 -23.39 2.40 11.37
N TYR A 31 -23.11 3.44 12.17
CA TYR A 31 -23.14 3.50 13.65
C TYR A 31 -22.22 2.50 14.41
N CYS A 32 -21.40 2.86 15.40
CA CYS A 32 -21.70 3.67 16.58
C CYS A 32 -20.41 3.94 17.38
N SER A 33 -20.36 5.08 18.05
CA SER A 33 -19.30 5.50 18.97
C SER A 33 -19.10 4.51 20.14
N SER A 34 -17.88 4.01 20.30
CA SER A 34 -17.39 3.39 21.55
C SER A 34 -15.95 3.89 21.81
N PRO A 35 -15.56 4.21 23.06
CA PRO A 35 -14.21 4.69 23.34
C PRO A 35 -13.18 3.55 23.24
N PRO A 36 -11.92 3.84 22.84
CA PRO A 36 -10.88 2.82 22.71
C PRO A 36 -10.38 2.34 24.09
N PRO A 37 -9.99 1.06 24.23
CA PRO A 37 -9.37 0.53 25.45
C PRO A 37 -7.93 1.06 25.65
N PRO A 38 -7.42 1.06 26.90
CA PRO A 38 -6.09 1.59 27.20
C PRO A 38 -4.95 0.68 26.70
N PRO A 39 -3.76 1.24 26.42
CA PRO A 39 -2.61 0.48 25.93
C PRO A 39 -1.94 -0.37 27.02
N PRO A 40 -1.32 -1.52 26.67
CA PRO A 40 -0.58 -2.35 27.61
C PRO A 40 0.78 -1.73 28.00
N PRO A 41 1.34 -2.09 29.17
CA PRO A 41 2.58 -1.50 29.69
C PRO A 41 3.82 -1.98 28.91
N ARG A 42 4.72 -1.03 28.59
CA ARG A 42 6.00 -1.29 27.91
C ARG A 42 7.03 -1.83 28.91
N LEU A 43 7.59 -3.00 28.61
CA LEU A 43 8.75 -3.55 29.31
C LEU A 43 10.02 -2.87 28.77
N SER A 44 10.76 -2.23 29.67
CA SER A 44 12.07 -1.61 29.41
C SER A 44 13.17 -2.66 29.40
N LEU A 45 14.00 -2.70 28.35
CA LEU A 45 15.23 -3.50 28.30
C LEU A 45 16.45 -2.57 28.22
N PRO A 46 17.58 -2.85 28.91
CA PRO A 46 18.62 -1.87 29.14
C PRO A 46 19.61 -1.75 27.98
N ARG A 47 20.11 -0.52 27.86
CA ARG A 47 21.15 -0.02 26.96
C ARG A 47 22.49 -0.72 27.25
N ALA A 48 23.09 -1.33 26.22
CA ALA A 48 24.48 -1.77 26.26
C ALA A 48 25.32 -0.94 25.27
N THR A 49 26.20 -0.11 25.82
CA THR A 49 27.33 0.53 25.17
C THR A 49 28.45 -0.47 24.95
N THR A 50 29.00 -0.53 23.73
CA THR A 50 30.46 -0.58 23.50
C THR A 50 30.79 -0.33 22.04
N SER A 51 31.68 0.64 21.83
CA SER A 51 32.35 0.94 20.57
C SER A 51 33.29 -0.20 20.15
N ALA A 52 33.34 -0.50 18.86
CA ALA A 52 34.50 -1.11 18.23
C ALA A 52 34.59 -0.67 16.77
N THR A 53 35.55 0.22 16.51
CA THR A 53 35.96 0.66 15.18
C THR A 53 36.72 -0.48 14.48
N LEU A 54 36.21 -0.98 13.36
CA LEU A 54 36.98 -1.83 12.46
C LEU A 54 36.80 -1.36 11.02
N LEU A 55 37.83 -0.65 10.55
CA LEU A 55 38.08 -0.38 9.14
C LEU A 55 38.43 -1.71 8.46
N LEU A 56 37.55 -2.22 7.59
CA LEU A 56 37.96 -3.10 6.52
C LEU A 56 37.66 -2.48 5.16
N ASN A 57 38.75 -2.21 4.48
CA ASN A 57 38.87 -1.71 3.14
C ASN A 57 39.03 -2.93 2.22
N HIS A 58 37.99 -3.31 1.45
CA HIS A 58 38.24 -4.11 0.23
C HIS A 58 37.15 -4.01 -0.83
N GLN A 59 37.52 -3.27 -1.88
CA GLN A 59 37.46 -3.62 -3.30
C GLN A 59 36.12 -4.07 -3.90
N HIS A 60 35.56 -3.12 -4.65
CA HIS A 60 34.85 -3.36 -5.90
C HIS A 60 35.54 -4.41 -6.79
N HIS A 61 34.76 -5.34 -7.35
CA HIS A 61 34.91 -5.66 -8.76
C HIS A 61 33.55 -6.02 -9.40
N PRO A 62 33.30 -5.58 -10.65
CA PRO A 62 32.02 -5.67 -11.32
C PRO A 62 31.95 -6.92 -12.20
N ASN A 63 30.76 -7.51 -12.32
CA ASN A 63 30.42 -8.37 -13.44
C ASN A 63 28.92 -8.28 -13.72
N ALA A 64 28.55 -7.25 -14.49
CA ALA A 64 27.30 -7.20 -15.23
C ALA A 64 27.66 -6.92 -16.68
N THR A 65 27.56 -7.93 -17.54
CA THR A 65 27.60 -7.75 -19.00
C THR A 65 26.21 -7.40 -19.53
N PRO A 66 26.14 -6.68 -20.66
CA PRO A 66 25.07 -5.74 -20.94
C PRO A 66 24.05 -6.33 -21.91
N SER A 67 22.76 -6.22 -21.58
CA SER A 67 21.67 -6.33 -22.55
C SER A 67 21.02 -4.96 -22.73
N SER A 68 21.41 -4.33 -23.85
CA SER A 68 20.87 -3.21 -24.64
C SER A 68 19.84 -2.22 -24.07
N PRO A 69 19.97 -0.92 -24.45
CA PRO A 69 19.23 0.18 -23.84
C PRO A 69 17.88 0.42 -24.52
N SER A 70 16.78 0.37 -23.76
CA SER A 70 15.51 0.97 -24.18
C SER A 70 15.15 2.14 -23.26
N SER A 71 15.58 3.32 -23.72
CA SER A 71 14.91 4.62 -23.62
C SER A 71 13.75 4.74 -22.61
N SER A 72 14.03 5.37 -21.47
CA SER A 72 13.46 6.69 -21.20
C SER A 72 14.19 7.31 -20.00
N LYS A 73 14.74 8.50 -20.21
CA LYS A 73 15.18 9.37 -19.13
C LYS A 73 13.96 9.74 -18.31
N GLU A 74 13.69 8.96 -17.28
CA GLU A 74 12.69 9.29 -16.27
C GLU A 74 13.16 10.57 -15.59
N PHE A 75 12.34 11.62 -15.65
CA PHE A 75 12.59 12.88 -14.96
C PHE A 75 12.67 12.60 -13.46
N LEU A 76 13.87 12.37 -12.94
CA LEU A 76 14.13 12.21 -11.51
C LEU A 76 13.89 13.55 -10.83
N LEU A 77 12.63 13.83 -10.50
CA LEU A 77 12.32 14.82 -9.48
C LEU A 77 13.09 14.42 -8.21
N PRO A 78 13.72 15.37 -7.50
CA PRO A 78 14.33 15.09 -6.21
C PRO A 78 13.31 14.36 -5.32
N LYS A 79 13.64 13.16 -4.83
CA LYS A 79 12.77 12.40 -3.91
C LYS A 79 12.38 13.26 -2.70
N ILE A 80 13.33 14.10 -2.26
CA ILE A 80 13.20 15.07 -1.19
C ILE A 80 13.37 16.50 -1.71
N ASP A 81 12.62 17.44 -1.16
CA ASP A 81 12.79 18.87 -1.42
C ASP A 81 14.01 19.46 -0.68
N LYS A 82 14.29 20.75 -0.90
CA LYS A 82 15.37 21.49 -0.20
C LYS A 82 15.21 21.51 1.32
N SER A 83 14.00 21.25 1.83
CA SER A 83 13.71 21.16 3.27
C SER A 83 13.82 19.73 3.82
N GLY A 84 14.21 18.77 2.98
CA GLY A 84 14.38 17.36 3.33
C GLY A 84 13.07 16.59 3.41
N ARG A 85 12.02 16.97 2.67
CA ARG A 85 10.69 16.33 2.73
C ARG A 85 10.27 15.73 1.41
N PHE A 86 9.46 14.68 1.43
CA PHE A 86 8.92 14.12 0.20
C PHE A 86 8.02 15.13 -0.53
N CYS A 87 8.27 15.28 -1.83
CA CYS A 87 7.58 16.24 -2.69
C CYS A 87 6.98 15.63 -3.97
N SER A 88 7.13 14.32 -4.17
CA SER A 88 6.66 13.64 -5.38
C SER A 88 5.15 13.32 -5.34
N PRO A 89 4.46 13.28 -6.49
CA PRO A 89 3.09 12.76 -6.58
C PRO A 89 2.96 11.31 -6.09
N ARG A 90 3.99 10.48 -6.31
CA ARG A 90 4.09 9.11 -5.79
C ARG A 90 3.92 9.07 -4.26
N ALA A 91 4.65 9.90 -3.54
CA ALA A 91 4.57 9.98 -2.08
C ALA A 91 3.17 10.38 -1.59
N ALA A 92 2.45 11.21 -2.36
CA ALA A 92 1.08 11.57 -2.02
C ALA A 92 0.09 10.41 -2.18
N ARG A 93 0.25 9.59 -3.23
CA ARG A 93 -0.59 8.40 -3.43
C ARG A 93 -0.36 7.37 -2.34
N GLU A 94 0.89 7.18 -1.95
CA GLU A 94 1.26 6.27 -0.88
C GLU A 94 0.74 6.73 0.49
N LEU A 95 0.89 8.02 0.81
CA LEU A 95 0.30 8.60 2.02
C LEU A 95 -1.23 8.45 2.01
N ALA A 96 -1.88 8.76 0.89
CA ALA A 96 -3.33 8.59 0.76
C ALA A 96 -3.75 7.12 0.91
N LEU A 97 -3.00 6.17 0.34
CA LEU A 97 -3.27 4.74 0.47
C LEU A 97 -3.12 4.26 1.92
N SER A 98 -2.05 4.67 2.62
CA SER A 98 -1.82 4.33 4.03
C SER A 98 -2.96 4.83 4.92
N ILE A 99 -3.41 6.07 4.69
CA ILE A 99 -4.55 6.64 5.43
C ILE A 99 -5.84 5.92 5.09
N LEU A 100 -6.09 5.64 3.81
CA LEU A 100 -7.29 4.95 3.37
C LEU A 100 -7.38 3.55 3.96
N TYR A 101 -6.28 2.79 3.91
CA TYR A 101 -6.17 1.48 4.51
C TYR A 101 -6.45 1.52 6.02
N ALA A 102 -5.82 2.45 6.75
CA ALA A 102 -6.05 2.62 8.18
C ALA A 102 -7.51 3.00 8.49
N ALA A 103 -8.12 3.88 7.69
CA ALA A 103 -9.52 4.26 7.84
C ALA A 103 -10.48 3.08 7.61
N CYS A 104 -10.18 2.20 6.64
CA CYS A 104 -10.93 0.97 6.42
C CYS A 104 -10.83 0.01 7.60
N LEU A 105 -9.64 -0.12 8.22
CA LEU A 105 -9.47 -0.94 9.42
C LEU A 105 -10.20 -0.36 10.64
N GLU A 106 -10.16 0.96 10.82
CA GLU A 106 -10.81 1.65 11.93
C GLU A 106 -12.33 1.84 11.74
N GLY A 107 -12.84 1.63 10.52
CA GLY A 107 -14.22 1.97 10.16
C GLY A 107 -14.50 3.48 10.23
N SER A 108 -13.51 4.32 9.92
CA SER A 108 -13.58 5.77 10.06
C SER A 108 -13.54 6.49 8.69
N ASP A 109 -13.89 7.78 8.69
CA ASP A 109 -13.78 8.60 7.48
C ASP A 109 -12.30 8.93 7.19
N PRO A 110 -11.78 8.61 5.98
CA PRO A 110 -10.35 8.76 5.69
C PRO A 110 -9.89 10.23 5.68
N VAL A 111 -10.77 11.17 5.29
CA VAL A 111 -10.44 12.61 5.33
C VAL A 111 -10.31 13.08 6.78
N ARG A 112 -11.23 12.66 7.66
CA ARG A 112 -11.17 12.95 9.09
C ARG A 112 -9.96 12.32 9.77
N LEU A 113 -9.61 11.08 9.41
CA LEU A 113 -8.41 10.42 9.92
C LEU A 113 -7.13 11.16 9.49
N PHE A 114 -7.08 11.61 8.23
CA PHE A 114 -5.98 12.43 7.72
C PHE A 114 -5.81 13.72 8.52
N GLU A 115 -6.89 14.49 8.68
CA GLU A 115 -6.85 15.75 9.44
C GLU A 115 -6.49 15.53 10.91
N LYS A 116 -6.97 14.43 11.51
CA LYS A 116 -6.58 14.04 12.88
C LYS A 116 -5.08 13.79 12.96
N ARG A 117 -4.49 13.00 12.05
CA ARG A 117 -3.04 12.72 12.03
C ARG A 117 -2.22 13.98 11.75
N LEU A 118 -2.71 14.88 10.90
CA LEU A 118 -2.04 16.17 10.64
C LEU A 118 -2.00 17.09 11.86
N ASN A 119 -3.01 17.03 12.72
CA ASN A 119 -3.18 17.93 13.87
C ASN A 119 -2.83 17.28 15.21
N ALA A 120 -2.39 16.01 15.21
CA ALA A 120 -1.91 15.33 16.39
C ALA A 120 -0.74 16.12 17.01
N ARG A 121 -0.85 16.42 18.31
CA ARG A 121 0.24 17.01 19.08
C ARG A 121 1.32 15.97 19.32
N TRP A 122 2.56 16.37 19.18
CA TRP A 122 3.71 15.49 19.36
C TRP A 122 4.12 15.48 20.83
N GLU A 123 4.70 14.36 21.25
CA GLU A 123 5.32 14.27 22.56
C GLU A 123 6.48 15.27 22.65
N THR A 124 6.59 15.93 23.79
CA THR A 124 7.64 16.93 24.00
C THR A 124 8.99 16.22 24.03
N GLY A 125 9.85 16.48 23.05
CA GLY A 125 11.15 15.84 22.90
C GLY A 125 11.24 14.76 21.82
N TYR A 126 10.18 14.49 21.05
CA TYR A 126 10.28 13.64 19.86
C TYR A 126 11.14 14.32 18.79
N GLU A 127 12.26 13.69 18.44
CA GLU A 127 13.14 14.10 17.35
C GLU A 127 13.07 13.06 16.24
N PHE A 128 12.62 13.49 15.06
CA PHE A 128 12.50 12.62 13.90
C PHE A 128 13.86 12.45 13.22
N ASP A 129 14.26 11.20 13.00
CA ASP A 129 15.50 10.89 12.29
C ASP A 129 15.38 11.23 10.80
N LYS A 130 16.15 12.23 10.36
CA LYS A 130 16.16 12.66 8.97
C LYS A 130 16.93 11.70 8.06
N GLU A 131 17.83 10.88 8.59
CA GLU A 131 18.58 9.90 7.80
C GLU A 131 17.65 8.81 7.27
N SER A 132 16.63 8.45 8.05
CA SER A 132 15.56 7.55 7.65
C SER A 132 14.86 7.99 6.34
N LEU A 133 14.70 9.30 6.08
CA LEU A 133 14.12 9.79 4.81
C LEU A 133 15.01 9.57 3.59
N VAL A 134 16.33 9.54 3.79
CA VAL A 134 17.29 9.32 2.70
C VAL A 134 17.36 7.83 2.35
N GLN A 135 17.27 6.98 3.37
CA GLN A 135 17.31 5.52 3.22
C GLN A 135 15.97 4.96 2.72
N TYR A 136 14.85 5.63 3.02
CA TYR A 136 13.53 5.22 2.56
C TYR A 136 13.43 5.15 1.04
N ASN A 137 12.98 4.00 0.54
CA ASN A 137 12.80 3.79 -0.89
C ASN A 137 11.32 3.60 -1.26
N PRO A 138 10.65 4.65 -1.79
CA PRO A 138 9.26 4.55 -2.21
C PRO A 138 8.98 3.55 -3.35
N MET A 139 10.03 3.09 -4.04
CA MET A 139 10.00 2.22 -5.20
C MET A 139 10.70 0.87 -4.93
N SER A 140 10.74 0.44 -3.67
CA SER A 140 11.09 -0.95 -3.36
C SER A 140 9.92 -1.86 -3.75
N PHE A 141 10.19 -2.89 -4.55
CA PHE A 141 9.19 -3.88 -4.96
C PHE A 141 9.62 -5.25 -4.44
N GLY A 142 8.64 -6.09 -4.09
CA GLY A 142 8.89 -7.49 -3.80
C GLY A 142 9.60 -8.16 -4.98
N GLY A 143 10.86 -8.55 -4.78
CA GLY A 143 11.65 -9.26 -5.77
C GLY A 143 11.26 -10.74 -5.87
N PRO A 144 11.87 -11.49 -6.80
CA PRO A 144 11.82 -12.96 -6.75
C PRO A 144 12.25 -13.46 -5.37
N PRO A 145 11.74 -14.63 -4.93
CA PRO A 145 12.17 -15.24 -3.67
C PRO A 145 13.70 -15.32 -3.60
N VAL A 146 14.27 -14.72 -2.56
CA VAL A 146 15.72 -14.73 -2.33
C VAL A 146 16.10 -16.05 -1.68
N THR A 147 17.07 -16.76 -2.26
CA THR A 147 17.61 -18.00 -1.71
C THR A 147 18.99 -17.75 -1.12
N ALA A 148 19.19 -18.13 0.13
CA ALA A 148 20.51 -18.12 0.75
C ALA A 148 21.19 -19.48 0.56
N SER A 149 22.48 -19.47 0.21
CA SER A 149 23.30 -20.68 0.08
C SER A 149 23.86 -21.15 1.43
N THR A 150 23.99 -20.22 2.39
CA THR A 150 24.52 -20.50 3.73
C THR A 150 23.62 -19.92 4.81
N ALA A 151 23.72 -20.46 6.03
CA ALA A 151 22.99 -19.92 7.18
C ALA A 151 23.39 -18.47 7.50
N ALA A 152 24.69 -18.16 7.42
CA ALA A 152 25.20 -16.81 7.67
C ALA A 152 24.67 -15.78 6.65
N GLU A 153 24.54 -16.17 5.38
CA GLU A 153 23.91 -15.33 4.35
C GLU A 153 22.42 -15.12 4.63
N ALA A 154 21.71 -16.17 5.05
CA ALA A 154 20.30 -16.06 5.44
C ALA A 154 20.12 -15.07 6.62
N ASP A 155 20.97 -15.17 7.64
CA ASP A 155 20.96 -14.27 8.78
C ASP A 155 21.24 -12.82 8.36
N GLN A 156 22.19 -12.61 7.43
CA GLN A 156 22.48 -11.28 6.90
C GLN A 156 21.29 -10.69 6.14
N LEU A 157 20.59 -11.48 5.33
CA LEU A 157 19.41 -11.02 4.60
C LEU A 157 18.28 -10.64 5.56
N LEU A 158 18.04 -11.42 6.60
CA LEU A 158 17.04 -11.12 7.63
C LEU A 158 17.37 -9.82 8.36
N LEU A 159 18.64 -9.57 8.68
CA LEU A 159 19.07 -8.32 9.31
C LEU A 159 18.84 -7.10 8.41
N LEU A 160 19.04 -7.24 7.10
CA LEU A 160 18.77 -6.17 6.14
C LEU A 160 17.28 -5.88 6.03
N ASP A 161 16.45 -6.91 5.90
CA ASP A 161 14.98 -6.79 5.81
C ASP A 161 14.39 -6.15 7.08
N GLN A 162 14.89 -6.55 8.24
CA GLN A 162 14.52 -5.96 9.52
C GLN A 162 14.89 -4.46 9.57
N LYS A 163 16.09 -4.09 9.12
CA LYS A 163 16.54 -2.70 9.08
C LYS A 163 15.70 -1.85 8.11
N GLU A 164 15.38 -2.38 6.93
CA GLU A 164 14.50 -1.70 5.96
C GLU A 164 13.09 -1.50 6.54
N SER A 165 12.56 -2.52 7.21
CA SER A 165 11.27 -2.47 7.90
C SER A 165 11.23 -1.44 9.02
N GLU A 166 12.31 -1.29 9.79
CA GLU A 166 12.45 -0.28 10.84
C GLU A 166 12.43 1.14 10.28
N ILE A 167 13.14 1.38 9.16
CA ILE A 167 13.14 2.68 8.47
C ILE A 167 11.75 3.01 7.94
N GLU A 168 11.08 2.04 7.31
CA GLU A 168 9.72 2.24 6.80
C GLU A 168 8.73 2.52 7.94
N ALA A 169 8.83 1.80 9.06
CA ALA A 169 8.00 2.02 10.24
C ALA A 169 8.22 3.43 10.82
N GLU A 170 9.46 3.90 10.94
CA GLU A 170 9.78 5.25 11.44
C GLU A 170 9.18 6.32 10.51
N VAL A 171 9.37 6.19 9.20
CA VAL A 171 8.86 7.16 8.21
C VAL A 171 7.34 7.20 8.17
N LEU A 172 6.66 6.04 8.22
CA LEU A 172 5.20 5.97 8.15
C LEU A 172 4.51 6.33 9.46
N ALA A 173 5.14 6.09 10.61
CA ALA A 173 4.62 6.48 11.93
C ALA A 173 4.86 7.96 12.24
N ALA A 174 5.88 8.57 11.62
CA ALA A 174 6.22 9.95 11.85
C ALA A 174 5.07 10.91 11.47
N PRO A 175 4.94 12.04 12.18
CA PRO A 175 3.97 13.06 11.84
C PRO A 175 4.07 13.51 10.38
N PRO A 176 2.96 13.51 9.60
CA PRO A 176 3.06 13.78 8.16
C PRO A 176 3.65 15.16 7.82
N LYS A 177 3.54 16.14 8.72
CA LYS A 177 4.12 17.49 8.55
C LYS A 177 5.66 17.51 8.60
N LEU A 178 6.30 16.48 9.13
CA LEU A 178 7.76 16.34 9.16
C LEU A 178 8.28 15.64 7.90
N VAL A 179 7.55 14.62 7.46
CA VAL A 179 7.94 13.75 6.33
C VAL A 179 7.59 14.36 4.98
N TYR A 180 6.42 15.00 4.87
CA TYR A 180 5.85 15.41 3.59
C TYR A 180 5.79 16.93 3.42
N SER A 181 6.03 17.38 2.19
CA SER A 181 5.86 18.79 1.79
C SER A 181 4.38 19.20 1.78
N LYS A 182 4.11 20.51 1.87
CA LYS A 182 2.73 21.05 1.80
C LYS A 182 2.00 20.63 0.51
N LEU A 183 2.72 20.49 -0.60
CA LEU A 183 2.14 20.05 -1.88
C LEU A 183 1.64 18.61 -1.80
N VAL A 184 2.45 17.71 -1.23
CA VAL A 184 2.08 16.30 -1.02
C VAL A 184 0.90 16.19 -0.07
N LEU A 185 0.90 16.92 1.04
CA LEU A 185 -0.23 16.91 1.99
C LEU A 185 -1.54 17.40 1.33
N ARG A 186 -1.46 18.49 0.54
CA ARG A 186 -2.63 19.01 -0.20
C ARG A 186 -3.12 18.02 -1.25
N PHE A 187 -2.21 17.37 -1.97
CA PHE A 187 -2.59 16.40 -3.00
C PHE A 187 -3.17 15.12 -2.39
N SER A 188 -2.59 14.61 -1.31
CA SER A 188 -3.11 13.46 -0.55
C SER A 188 -4.53 13.73 -0.07
N ARG A 189 -4.79 14.92 0.47
CA ARG A 189 -6.15 15.33 0.86
C ARG A 189 -7.12 15.32 -0.32
N LYS A 190 -6.72 15.85 -1.48
CA LYS A 190 -7.55 15.84 -2.70
C LYS A 190 -7.90 14.42 -3.14
N LEU A 191 -6.94 13.51 -3.10
CA LEU A 191 -7.16 12.09 -3.40
C LEU A 191 -8.18 11.47 -2.44
N LEU A 192 -8.01 11.68 -1.13
CA LEU A 192 -8.93 11.15 -0.12
C LEU A 192 -10.36 11.72 -0.25
N VAL A 193 -10.49 13.02 -0.53
CA VAL A 193 -11.80 13.63 -0.78
C VAL A 193 -12.45 13.03 -2.02
N ALA A 194 -11.70 12.83 -3.11
CA ALA A 194 -12.20 12.18 -4.32
C ALA A 194 -12.62 10.72 -4.09
N VAL A 195 -11.93 10.02 -3.18
CA VAL A 195 -12.30 8.66 -2.75
C VAL A 195 -13.63 8.67 -2.02
N VAL A 196 -13.81 9.57 -1.05
CA VAL A 196 -15.07 9.67 -0.29
C VAL A 196 -16.24 10.06 -1.18
N ASP A 197 -16.05 11.03 -2.09
CA ASP A 197 -17.09 11.51 -3.01
C ASP A 197 -17.64 10.39 -3.91
N LYS A 198 -16.74 9.55 -4.44
CA LYS A 198 -17.09 8.46 -5.38
C LYS A 198 -17.15 7.07 -4.75
N TRP A 199 -17.14 6.97 -3.42
CA TRP A 199 -17.05 5.71 -2.71
C TRP A 199 -18.14 4.72 -3.15
N ASN A 200 -19.41 5.14 -3.07
CA ASN A 200 -20.56 4.29 -3.40
C ASN A 200 -20.63 3.89 -4.88
N ASP A 201 -20.21 4.79 -5.77
CA ASP A 201 -20.17 4.53 -7.22
C ASP A 201 -19.09 3.48 -7.53
N HIS A 202 -17.90 3.65 -6.98
CA HIS A 202 -16.77 2.76 -7.23
C HIS A 202 -16.96 1.38 -6.60
N ILE A 203 -17.62 1.23 -5.45
CA ILE A 203 -17.96 -0.10 -4.91
C ILE A 203 -18.77 -0.90 -5.94
N ARG A 204 -19.75 -0.27 -6.59
CA ARG A 204 -20.60 -0.93 -7.61
C ARG A 204 -19.82 -1.30 -8.86
N VAL A 205 -18.84 -0.49 -9.24
CA VAL A 205 -17.93 -0.81 -10.35
C VAL A 205 -17.02 -1.98 -9.96
N ILE A 206 -16.40 -1.92 -8.78
CA ILE A 206 -15.50 -2.94 -8.26
C ILE A 206 -16.20 -4.30 -8.16
N ASP A 207 -17.44 -4.36 -7.71
CA ASP A 207 -18.22 -5.61 -7.65
C ASP A 207 -18.37 -6.29 -9.04
N LYS A 208 -18.41 -5.49 -10.11
CA LYS A 208 -18.49 -5.96 -11.49
C LYS A 208 -17.14 -6.39 -12.06
N VAL A 209 -16.05 -5.67 -11.74
CA VAL A 209 -14.74 -5.87 -12.37
C VAL A 209 -13.79 -6.74 -11.55
N ALA A 210 -14.00 -6.87 -10.23
CA ALA A 210 -13.13 -7.63 -9.35
C ALA A 210 -13.36 -9.14 -9.47
N PRO A 211 -12.30 -9.96 -9.37
CA PRO A 211 -12.42 -11.41 -9.33
C PRO A 211 -13.35 -11.92 -8.23
N PRO A 212 -14.07 -13.04 -8.45
CA PRO A 212 -15.01 -13.58 -7.47
C PRO A 212 -14.35 -13.97 -6.13
N ASN A 213 -13.09 -14.43 -6.16
CA ASN A 213 -12.36 -14.76 -4.93
C ASN A 213 -12.08 -13.54 -4.04
N TRP A 214 -12.00 -12.32 -4.58
CA TRP A 214 -11.88 -11.10 -3.78
C TRP A 214 -13.20 -10.68 -3.17
N LYS A 215 -14.31 -10.99 -3.85
CA LYS A 215 -15.67 -10.69 -3.37
C LYS A 215 -16.11 -11.60 -2.24
N ASN A 216 -15.65 -12.86 -2.26
CA ASN A 216 -15.96 -13.83 -1.24
C ASN A 216 -15.24 -13.54 0.09
N ASP A 217 -14.07 -12.91 0.04
CA ASP A 217 -13.30 -12.49 1.21
C ASP A 217 -12.69 -11.08 1.00
N PRO A 218 -13.51 -10.02 1.15
CA PRO A 218 -13.04 -8.66 0.96
C PRO A 218 -12.17 -8.17 2.12
N ALA A 219 -12.29 -8.78 3.31
CA ALA A 219 -11.49 -8.42 4.48
C ALA A 219 -10.02 -8.80 4.28
N GLY A 220 -9.74 -9.93 3.64
CA GLY A 220 -8.38 -10.31 3.22
C GLY A 220 -7.82 -9.51 2.04
N ARG A 221 -8.58 -8.56 1.47
CA ARG A 221 -8.24 -7.80 0.25
C ARG A 221 -8.41 -6.29 0.37
N ILE A 222 -8.44 -5.76 1.60
CA ILE A 222 -8.68 -4.34 1.86
C ILE A 222 -7.69 -3.46 1.08
N LEU A 223 -6.42 -3.86 1.01
CA LEU A 223 -5.38 -3.06 0.37
C LEU A 223 -5.54 -3.02 -1.15
N GLU A 224 -5.78 -4.16 -1.81
CA GLU A 224 -6.04 -4.20 -3.24
C GLU A 224 -7.29 -3.40 -3.63
N LEU A 225 -8.35 -3.51 -2.84
CA LEU A 225 -9.58 -2.74 -3.02
C LEU A 225 -9.36 -1.25 -2.79
N SER A 226 -8.52 -0.88 -1.80
CA SER A 226 -8.13 0.51 -1.55
C SER A 226 -7.36 1.12 -2.71
N ILE A 227 -6.45 0.36 -3.33
CA ILE A 227 -5.73 0.79 -4.54
C ILE A 227 -6.72 1.04 -5.68
N LEU A 228 -7.66 0.12 -5.93
CA LEU A 228 -8.68 0.30 -6.97
C LEU A 228 -9.53 1.56 -6.72
N HIS A 229 -10.01 1.76 -5.50
CA HIS A 229 -10.78 2.94 -5.11
C HIS A 229 -10.01 4.24 -5.35
N LEU A 230 -8.76 4.30 -4.86
CA LEU A 230 -7.89 5.47 -5.00
C LEU A 230 -7.67 5.81 -6.47
N SER A 231 -7.34 4.82 -7.29
CA SER A 231 -7.08 5.00 -8.72
C SER A 231 -8.31 5.40 -9.52
N MET A 232 -9.46 4.75 -9.29
CA MET A 232 -10.71 5.11 -9.97
C MET A 232 -11.12 6.54 -9.64
N SER A 233 -10.97 6.97 -8.38
CA SER A 233 -11.23 8.34 -7.94
C SER A 233 -10.26 9.37 -8.51
N GLU A 234 -8.97 9.05 -8.60
CA GLU A 234 -7.99 9.94 -9.24
C GLU A 234 -8.31 10.15 -10.74
N ILE A 235 -8.77 9.11 -11.43
CA ILE A 235 -9.21 9.19 -12.82
C ILE A 235 -10.50 10.00 -12.96
N ALA A 236 -11.55 9.61 -12.23
CA ALA A 236 -12.90 10.13 -12.44
C ALA A 236 -13.09 11.56 -11.93
N VAL A 237 -12.43 11.92 -10.84
CA VAL A 237 -12.64 13.22 -10.16
C VAL A 237 -11.51 14.20 -10.45
N LEU A 238 -10.25 13.74 -10.41
CA LEU A 238 -9.10 14.63 -10.60
C LEU A 238 -8.68 14.76 -12.08
N GLY A 239 -9.24 13.94 -12.97
CA GLY A 239 -8.97 14.00 -14.42
C GLY A 239 -7.52 13.66 -14.78
N THR A 240 -6.80 12.94 -13.92
CA THR A 240 -5.42 12.55 -14.21
C THR A 240 -5.43 11.53 -15.34
N ARG A 241 -4.49 11.67 -16.29
CA ARG A 241 -4.37 10.75 -17.44
C ARG A 241 -4.32 9.31 -16.96
N HIS A 242 -5.27 8.50 -17.43
CA HIS A 242 -5.48 7.15 -16.91
C HIS A 242 -4.26 6.23 -17.07
N GLN A 243 -3.39 6.43 -18.07
CA GLN A 243 -2.15 5.66 -18.20
C GLN A 243 -1.21 5.87 -17.02
N ILE A 244 -1.11 7.10 -16.51
CA ILE A 244 -0.27 7.44 -15.36
C ILE A 244 -0.84 6.76 -14.12
N VAL A 245 -2.15 6.91 -13.89
CA VAL A 245 -2.81 6.36 -12.70
C VAL A 245 -2.73 4.83 -12.68
N ILE A 246 -2.92 4.16 -13.82
CA ILE A 246 -2.81 2.69 -13.92
C ILE A 246 -1.39 2.23 -13.60
N ASN A 247 -0.36 2.88 -14.15
CA ASN A 247 1.03 2.51 -13.86
C ASN A 247 1.36 2.68 -12.37
N GLU A 248 0.94 3.81 -11.79
CA GLU A 248 1.12 4.09 -10.36
C GLU A 248 0.38 3.09 -9.46
N ALA A 249 -0.84 2.70 -9.83
CA ALA A 249 -1.61 1.68 -9.14
C ALA A 249 -0.93 0.31 -9.15
N VAL A 250 -0.40 -0.08 -10.32
CA VAL A 250 0.36 -1.32 -10.49
C VAL A 250 1.63 -1.29 -9.64
N ASP A 251 2.33 -0.17 -9.60
CA ASP A 251 3.53 -0.03 -8.77
C ASP A 251 3.19 0.02 -7.28
N LEU A 252 2.06 0.59 -6.85
CA LEU A 252 1.60 0.46 -5.47
C LEU A 252 1.30 -1.01 -5.13
N ALA A 253 0.66 -1.74 -6.06
CA ALA A 253 0.34 -3.14 -5.88
C ALA A 253 1.58 -4.03 -5.80
N LYS A 254 2.62 -3.78 -6.61
CA LYS A 254 3.90 -4.52 -6.53
C LYS A 254 4.62 -4.30 -5.20
N ARG A 255 4.39 -3.15 -4.58
CA ARG A 255 5.05 -2.77 -3.34
C ARG A 255 4.33 -3.33 -2.12
N PHE A 256 3.01 -3.23 -2.07
CA PHE A 256 2.24 -3.54 -0.87
C PHE A 256 1.39 -4.81 -0.97
N CYS A 257 1.22 -5.39 -2.16
CA CYS A 257 0.37 -6.55 -2.38
C CYS A 257 1.17 -7.71 -2.97
N ASP A 258 0.62 -8.92 -2.81
CA ASP A 258 1.29 -10.15 -3.22
C ASP A 258 0.67 -10.83 -4.44
N GLY A 259 1.43 -11.77 -4.99
CA GLY A 259 0.98 -12.72 -6.00
C GLY A 259 0.46 -12.04 -7.27
N ALA A 260 -0.79 -12.32 -7.63
CA ALA A 260 -1.38 -11.84 -8.88
C ALA A 260 -1.99 -10.43 -8.79
N ALA A 261 -1.93 -9.76 -7.63
CA ALA A 261 -2.58 -8.47 -7.41
C ALA A 261 -2.22 -7.38 -8.43
N PRO A 262 -0.94 -7.15 -8.79
CA PRO A 262 -0.58 -6.11 -9.78
C PRO A 262 -1.24 -6.35 -11.15
N ARG A 263 -1.28 -7.61 -11.60
CA ARG A 263 -1.91 -8.00 -12.87
C ARG A 263 -3.43 -7.83 -12.82
N ILE A 264 -4.05 -8.24 -11.72
CA ILE A 264 -5.50 -8.13 -11.52
C ILE A 264 -5.93 -6.67 -11.49
N ILE A 265 -5.25 -5.83 -10.70
CA ILE A 265 -5.54 -4.40 -10.58
C ILE A 265 -5.46 -3.70 -11.95
N ASN A 266 -4.40 -3.96 -12.73
CA ASN A 266 -4.30 -3.48 -14.10
C ASN A 266 -5.50 -3.87 -14.97
N GLY A 267 -5.93 -5.14 -14.88
CA GLY A 267 -7.11 -5.64 -15.59
C GLY A 267 -8.41 -4.93 -15.18
N CYS A 268 -8.65 -4.80 -13.87
CA CYS A 268 -9.84 -4.13 -13.33
C CYS A 268 -9.90 -2.65 -13.77
N LEU A 269 -8.78 -1.92 -13.70
CA LEU A 269 -8.73 -0.51 -14.09
C LEU A 269 -8.94 -0.33 -15.61
N ARG A 270 -8.41 -1.21 -16.46
CA ARG A 270 -8.68 -1.17 -17.91
C ARG A 270 -10.16 -1.39 -18.23
N SER A 271 -10.80 -2.34 -17.54
CA SER A 271 -12.24 -2.57 -17.66
C SER A 271 -13.07 -1.37 -17.19
N PHE A 272 -12.65 -0.72 -16.11
CA PHE A 272 -13.26 0.52 -15.64
C PHE A 272 -13.16 1.65 -16.68
N ILE A 273 -11.98 1.89 -17.26
CA ILE A 273 -11.79 2.93 -18.28
C ILE A 273 -12.69 2.72 -19.49
N LYS A 274 -12.85 1.47 -19.95
CA LYS A 274 -13.74 1.16 -21.07
C LYS A 274 -15.19 1.58 -20.77
N GLN A 275 -15.67 1.33 -19.56
CA GLN A 275 -17.02 1.72 -19.13
C GLN A 275 -17.11 3.25 -18.92
N PHE A 276 -16.10 3.83 -18.29
CA PHE A 276 -16.03 5.26 -18.01
C PHE A 276 -16.09 6.09 -19.30
N ASN A 277 -15.27 5.77 -20.31
CA ASN A 277 -15.29 6.48 -21.59
C ASN A 277 -16.63 6.34 -22.30
N SER A 278 -17.25 5.15 -22.28
CA SER A 278 -18.58 4.96 -22.87
C SER A 278 -19.68 5.77 -22.16
N SER A 279 -19.53 6.03 -20.86
CA SER A 279 -20.48 6.87 -20.11
C SER A 279 -20.26 8.36 -20.34
N VAL A 280 -19.01 8.79 -20.57
CA VAL A 280 -18.68 10.19 -20.89
C VAL A 280 -19.15 10.54 -22.30
N GLU A 281 -19.00 9.65 -23.27
CA GLU A 281 -19.47 9.84 -24.65
C GLU A 281 -21.00 9.83 -24.78
N ALA A 282 -21.72 9.23 -23.81
CA ALA A 282 -23.18 9.13 -23.82
C ALA A 282 -23.90 10.29 -23.11
N ALA A 283 -23.19 11.25 -22.51
CA ALA A 283 -23.79 12.43 -21.89
C ALA A 283 -24.07 13.51 -22.97
N PRO A 284 -25.34 13.89 -23.23
CA PRO A 284 -25.68 14.85 -24.27
C PRO A 284 -25.28 16.28 -23.88
N GLU A 285 -24.74 17.04 -24.84
CA GLU A 285 -24.63 18.49 -24.74
C GLU A 285 -26.04 19.11 -24.69
N GLU A 286 -26.48 19.56 -23.51
CA GLU A 286 -27.69 20.38 -23.38
C GLU A 286 -27.39 21.82 -23.86
N SER A 287 -27.73 22.05 -25.13
CA SER A 287 -28.37 23.25 -25.69
C SER A 287 -27.88 24.65 -25.25
N GLU A 288 -26.98 25.24 -26.03
CA GLU A 288 -27.13 26.66 -26.39
C GLU A 288 -28.10 26.74 -27.57
N SER A 289 -29.39 26.95 -27.28
CA SER A 289 -30.40 27.30 -28.27
C SER A 289 -31.19 28.51 -27.79
N SER A 290 -30.91 29.63 -28.45
CA SER A 290 -31.85 30.71 -28.78
C SER A 290 -32.48 31.49 -27.61
N CYS A 291 -31.93 32.68 -27.35
CA CYS A 291 -32.78 33.84 -27.10
C CYS A 291 -32.60 34.77 -28.30
N SER A 292 -33.61 34.75 -29.19
CA SER A 292 -33.91 35.87 -30.09
C SER A 292 -34.71 36.92 -29.35
#